data_AF-A0A815WPW0-F1
#
_entry.id   AF-A0A815WPW0-F1
#
_cell.length_a   1.000
_cell.length_b   1.000
_cell.length_c   1.000
_cell.angle_alpha   90.00
_cell.angle_beta   90.00
_cell.angle_gamma   90.00
#
_symmetry.space_group_name_H-M   'P 1'
#
loop_
_entity.id
_entity.type
_entity.pdbx_description
1 polymer ?
#
loop_
_entity_poly.entity_id
_entity_poly.type
_entity_poly.pdbx_seq_one_letter_code
_entity_poly.pdbx_strand_id
1 'polypeptide(L)'
;VVRTELLRSLDGTYASLSTQFLKTLLSIWWFVSKNSIQAAQTTIYLAIDKQFDTTTRQYFSDCAKARTTAAAMDDASAARLWHDKFIY
;
A
#
# COMPACT_ATOMS: atom_id res chain seq x y z
N VAL A 1 -2.88 -10.33 -0.45
CA VAL A 1 -1.71 -9.75 -1.12
C VAL A 1 -1.72 -10.24 -2.55
N VAL A 2 -1.47 -9.35 -3.52
CA VAL A 2 -1.32 -9.81 -4.91
C VAL A 2 -0.03 -10.63 -4.97
N ARG A 3 -0.04 -11.79 -5.65
CA ARG A 3 1.21 -12.49 -5.99
C ARG A 3 2.00 -11.59 -6.93
N THR A 4 2.77 -10.69 -6.34
CA THR A 4 3.82 -9.99 -7.04
C THR A 4 4.95 -10.99 -7.14
N GLU A 5 5.34 -11.37 -8.35
CA GLU A 5 6.47 -12.25 -8.66
C GLU A 5 7.84 -11.68 -8.20
N LEU A 6 7.84 -10.72 -7.25
CA LEU A 6 9.00 -10.11 -6.62
C LEU A 6 9.91 -11.14 -5.93
N LEU A 7 9.34 -12.24 -5.44
CA LEU A 7 10.08 -13.34 -4.80
C LEU A 7 10.57 -14.39 -5.80
N ARG A 8 10.23 -14.29 -7.09
CA ARG A 8 10.62 -15.26 -8.13
C ARG A 8 12.14 -15.36 -8.31
N SER A 9 12.87 -14.28 -8.03
CA SER A 9 14.34 -14.28 -8.07
C SER A 9 15.00 -14.98 -6.88
N LEU A 10 14.24 -15.30 -5.82
CA LEU A 10 14.73 -16.00 -4.62
C LEU A 10 14.47 -17.51 -4.67
N ASP A 11 13.74 -17.99 -5.68
CA ASP A 11 13.36 -19.40 -5.80
C ASP A 11 14.51 -20.30 -6.30
N GLY A 12 15.61 -19.70 -6.76
CA GLY A 12 16.70 -20.37 -7.46
C GLY A 12 17.98 -20.66 -6.67
N THR A 13 18.08 -20.37 -5.36
CA THR A 13 19.37 -20.47 -4.65
C THR A 13 19.31 -21.22 -3.31
N TYR A 14 19.73 -22.48 -3.40
CA TYR A 14 20.49 -23.35 -2.46
C TYR A 14 20.10 -23.46 -0.97
N ALA A 15 20.09 -24.72 -0.52
CA ALA A 15 19.79 -25.22 0.82
C ALA A 15 20.70 -24.63 1.91
N SER A 16 20.26 -23.55 2.55
CA SER A 16 20.88 -22.98 3.74
C SER A 16 19.81 -22.63 4.77
N LEU A 17 20.10 -22.82 6.07
CA LEU A 17 19.22 -22.49 7.19
C LEU A 17 18.65 -21.05 7.11
N SER A 18 19.37 -20.12 6.45
CA SER A 18 18.91 -18.76 6.20
C SER A 18 17.67 -18.67 5.30
N THR A 19 17.56 -19.52 4.28
CA THR A 19 16.43 -19.47 3.33
C THR A 19 15.17 -20.13 3.90
N GLN A 20 15.30 -21.12 4.78
CA GLN A 20 14.16 -21.74 5.47
C GLN A 20 13.51 -20.80 6.49
N PHE A 21 14.33 -20.04 7.23
CA PHE A 21 13.84 -19.00 8.14
C PHE A 21 13.07 -17.92 7.38
N LEU A 22 13.65 -17.41 6.28
CA LEU A 22 13.00 -16.44 5.39
C LEU A 22 11.67 -16.96 4.82
N LYS A 23 11.62 -18.20 4.33
CA LYS A 23 10.38 -18.82 3.82
C LYS A 23 9.29 -18.91 4.89
N THR A 24 9.67 -19.20 6.14
CA THR A 24 8.74 -19.27 7.27
C THR A 24 8.20 -17.89 7.63
N LEU A 25 9.06 -16.87 7.68
CA LEU A 25 8.64 -15.48 7.91
C LEU A 25 7.70 -14.99 6.79
N LEU A 26 8.02 -15.29 5.53
CA LEU A 26 7.18 -14.90 4.39
C LEU A 26 5.83 -15.63 4.40
N SER A 27 5.79 -16.89 4.83
CA SER A 27 4.53 -17.64 5.00
C SER A 27 3.65 -17.03 6.10
N ILE A 28 4.23 -16.68 7.25
CA ILE A 28 3.49 -15.99 8.32
C ILE A 28 2.99 -14.63 7.82
N TRP A 29 3.85 -13.90 7.11
CA TRP A 29 3.48 -12.60 6.54
C TRP A 29 2.32 -12.71 5.56
N TRP A 30 2.25 -13.77 4.76
CA TRP A 30 1.14 -14.04 3.85
C TRP A 30 -0.21 -14.16 4.59
N PHE A 31 -0.24 -14.82 5.75
CA PHE A 31 -1.47 -14.96 6.55
C PHE A 31 -1.93 -13.65 7.20
N VAL A 32 -1.01 -12.77 7.56
CA VAL A 32 -1.32 -11.49 8.25
C VAL A 32 -1.60 -10.36 7.27
N SER A 33 -1.16 -10.49 6.01
CA SER A 33 -1.25 -9.40 5.05
C SER A 33 -2.62 -9.29 4.38
N LYS A 34 -3.06 -8.05 4.15
CA LYS A 34 -4.37 -7.74 3.54
C LYS A 34 -4.50 -8.31 2.13
N ASN A 35 -5.71 -8.77 1.77
CA ASN A 35 -5.99 -9.28 0.42
C ASN A 35 -6.29 -8.17 -0.60
N SER A 36 -6.16 -8.46 -1.90
CA SER A 36 -6.48 -7.51 -2.98
C SER A 36 -7.92 -7.00 -2.89
N ILE A 37 -8.87 -7.87 -2.57
CA ILE A 37 -10.28 -7.52 -2.37
C ILE A 37 -10.44 -6.53 -1.20
N GLN A 38 -9.78 -6.79 -0.06
CA GLN A 38 -9.81 -5.91 1.11
C GLN A 38 -9.18 -4.55 0.79
N ALA A 39 -8.10 -4.51 0.00
CA ALA A 39 -7.47 -3.27 -0.44
C ALA A 39 -8.37 -2.48 -1.42
N ALA A 40 -9.02 -3.16 -2.36
CA ALA A 40 -9.91 -2.54 -3.35
C ALA A 40 -11.22 -2.02 -2.73
N GLN A 41 -11.67 -2.62 -1.63
CA GLN A 41 -12.93 -2.29 -0.97
C GLN A 41 -13.03 -0.79 -0.64
N THR A 42 -11.95 -0.18 -0.14
CA THR A 42 -11.96 1.25 0.23
C THR A 42 -12.12 2.13 -1.01
N THR A 43 -11.45 1.81 -2.12
CA THR A 43 -11.57 2.55 -3.38
C THR A 43 -12.99 2.44 -3.95
N ILE A 44 -13.57 1.23 -3.93
CA ILE A 44 -14.94 1.00 -4.41
C ILE A 44 -15.94 1.75 -3.54
N TYR A 45 -15.79 1.70 -2.22
CA TYR A 45 -16.64 2.41 -1.27
C TYR A 45 -16.68 3.92 -1.57
N LEU A 46 -15.52 4.54 -1.76
CA LEU A 46 -15.43 5.97 -2.07
C LEU A 46 -15.95 6.32 -3.47
N ALA A 47 -15.85 5.41 -4.44
CA ALA A 47 -16.30 5.65 -5.81
C ALA A 47 -17.83 5.56 -5.97
N ILE A 48 -18.50 4.80 -5.10
CA ILE A 48 -19.95 4.55 -5.20
C ILE A 48 -20.75 5.52 -4.30
N ASP A 49 -20.21 5.89 -3.13
CA ASP A 49 -20.96 6.69 -2.17
C ASP A 49 -20.92 8.19 -2.53
N LYS A 50 -22.08 8.69 -2.98
CA LYS A 50 -22.32 10.09 -3.38
C LYS A 50 -22.08 11.10 -2.25
N GLN A 51 -22.01 10.65 -0.99
CA GLN A 51 -21.68 11.54 0.13
C GLN A 51 -20.24 12.08 0.05
N PHE A 52 -19.37 11.42 -0.71
CA PHE A 52 -17.98 11.86 -0.90
C PHE A 52 -17.79 12.81 -2.08
N ASP A 53 -18.80 13.06 -2.92
CA ASP A 53 -18.70 13.97 -4.07
C ASP A 53 -18.30 15.40 -3.67
N THR A 54 -18.71 15.84 -2.48
CA THR A 54 -18.37 17.18 -1.94
C THR A 54 -17.20 17.16 -0.97
N THR A 55 -16.64 15.99 -0.65
CA THR A 55 -15.62 15.83 0.39
C THR A 55 -14.23 15.88 -0.23
N THR A 56 -13.48 16.94 0.04
CA THR A 56 -12.09 17.10 -0.42
C THR A 56 -11.09 17.06 0.73
N ARG A 57 -9.81 16.77 0.43
CA ARG A 57 -8.66 16.77 1.37
C ARG A 57 -8.75 15.76 2.52
N GLN A 58 -9.51 14.68 2.36
CA GLN A 58 -9.60 13.61 3.35
C GLN A 58 -8.90 12.34 2.87
N TYR A 59 -8.29 11.61 3.81
CA TYR A 59 -7.66 10.32 3.56
C TYR A 59 -8.46 9.21 4.22
N PHE A 60 -8.67 8.11 3.50
CA PHE A 60 -9.47 6.97 3.96
C PHE A 60 -8.66 5.68 3.86
N SER A 61 -8.84 4.81 4.84
CA SER A 61 -8.29 3.45 4.88
C SER A 61 -9.33 2.53 5.51
N ASP A 62 -9.47 1.31 4.99
CA ASP A 62 -10.39 0.31 5.51
C ASP A 62 -11.85 0.82 5.60
N CYS A 63 -12.29 1.55 4.55
CA CYS A 63 -13.60 2.19 4.47
C CYS A 63 -13.90 3.22 5.57
N ALA A 64 -12.88 3.71 6.29
CA ALA A 64 -13.02 4.71 7.33
C ALA A 64 -12.02 5.86 7.14
N LYS A 65 -12.33 7.03 7.72
CA LYS A 65 -11.41 8.17 7.71
C LYS A 65 -10.17 7.85 8.54
N ALA A 66 -9.00 7.99 7.93
CA ALA A 66 -7.73 7.68 8.55
C ALA A 66 -6.90 8.95 8.78
N ARG A 67 -6.13 8.97 9.87
CA ARG A 67 -5.25 10.09 10.20
C ARG A 67 -4.00 10.01 9.33
N THR A 68 -3.67 11.09 8.64
CA THR A 68 -2.41 11.22 7.90
C THR A 68 -1.28 11.62 8.83
N THR A 69 -0.04 11.36 8.40
CA THR A 69 1.17 11.78 9.12
C THR A 69 1.40 13.28 8.94
N ALA A 70 2.15 13.92 9.85
CA ALA A 70 2.50 15.33 9.74
C ALA A 70 3.25 15.65 8.43
N ALA A 71 4.15 14.75 8.01
CA ALA A 71 4.86 14.87 6.73
C ALA A 71 3.92 14.80 5.51
N ALA A 72 2.81 14.07 5.60
CA ALA A 72 1.82 14.01 4.53
C ALA A 72 0.92 15.26 4.46
N MET A 73 0.96 16.12 5.48
CA MET A 73 0.24 17.40 5.52
C MET A 73 1.14 18.60 5.15
N ASP A 74 2.41 18.37 4.81
CA ASP A 74 3.34 19.44 4.43
C ASP A 74 3.14 19.85 2.97
N ASP A 75 2.34 20.91 2.79
CA ASP A 75 2.03 21.50 1.48
C ASP A 75 3.29 22.00 0.75
N ALA A 76 4.34 22.42 1.46
CA ALA A 76 5.59 22.90 0.84
C ALA A 76 6.39 21.76 0.22
N SER A 77 6.51 20.63 0.94
CA SER A 77 7.10 19.41 0.38
C SER A 77 6.26 18.86 -0.78
N ALA A 78 4.93 18.91 -0.69
CA ALA A 78 4.05 18.47 -1.77
C ALA A 78 4.23 19.33 -3.05
N ALA A 79 4.30 20.65 -2.91
CA ALA A 79 4.52 21.56 -4.04
C ALA A 79 5.88 21.32 -4.71
N ARG A 80 6.94 21.12 -3.91
CA ARG A 80 8.27 20.79 -4.42
C ARG A 80 8.28 19.46 -5.16
N LEU A 81 7.71 18.40 -4.57
CA LEU A 81 7.61 17.08 -5.20
C LEU A 81 6.84 17.12 -6.53
N TRP A 82 5.79 17.94 -6.60
CA TRP A 82 5.05 18.17 -7.82
C TRP A 82 5.93 18.84 -8.88
N HIS A 83 6.57 19.97 -8.53
CA HIS A 83 7.43 20.71 -9.45
C HIS A 83 8.59 19.84 -10.00
N ASP A 84 9.29 19.12 -9.12
CA ASP A 84 10.42 18.27 -9.49
C ASP A 84 10.01 17.09 -10.40
N LYS A 85 8.77 16.56 -10.26
CA LYS A 85 8.24 15.45 -11.08
C LYS A 85 7.77 15.87 -12.46
N PHE A 86 7.29 17.10 -12.64
CA PHE A 86 6.67 17.58 -13.88
C PHE A 86 7.59 18.43 -14.76
N ILE A 87 8.87 18.58 -14.40
CA ILE A 87 9.87 19.40 -15.14
C ILE A 87 10.92 18.56 -15.89
N TYR A 88 10.72 17.24 -15.99
CA TYR A 88 11.50 16.36 -16.88
C TYR A 88 10.66 15.87 -18.05
#